data_AF-A0A9P0MUW3-F1
#
_entry.id   AF-A0A9P0MUW3-F1
#
_cell.length_a   1.000
_cell.length_b   1.000
_cell.length_c   1.000
_cell.angle_alpha   90.00
_cell.angle_beta   90.00
_cell.angle_gamma   90.00
#
_symmetry.space_group_name_H-M   'P 1'
#
loop_
_entity.id
_entity.type
_entity.pdbx_description
1 polymer ?
#
loop_
_entity_poly.entity_id
_entity_poly.type
_entity_poly.pdbx_seq_one_letter_code
_entity_poly.pdbx_strand_id
1 'polypeptide(L)'
;MCQKYGINFSGLDDYGIIQNINDKFTGEKITILYDPGFFPAMLSTNLRNDGVPQEGNLKKHLILFEKELEKNIPDKNFSGVGVIDFEHWRPIWRENWGILDKYRQHSIKIEKEKHPFWSKSAIENRFLLLCF
;
A
#
# COMPACT_ATOMS: atom_id res chain seq x y z
N MET A 1 -14.24 12.79 14.16
CA MET A 1 -14.26 14.18 13.62
C MET A 1 -15.50 14.98 14.04
N CYS A 2 -16.69 14.38 14.13
CA CYS A 2 -17.92 15.08 14.53
C CYS A 2 -18.13 15.19 16.06
N GLN A 3 -17.42 14.37 16.84
CA GLN A 3 -17.49 14.36 18.31
C GLN A 3 -17.24 15.74 18.94
N LYS A 4 -16.36 16.58 18.36
CA LYS A 4 -16.12 17.96 18.81
C LYS A 4 -17.35 18.88 18.73
N TYR A 5 -18.37 18.48 17.97
CA TYR A 5 -19.64 19.18 17.82
C TYR A 5 -20.75 18.52 18.66
N GLY A 6 -20.42 17.59 19.54
CA GLY A 6 -21.39 16.82 20.34
C GLY A 6 -22.14 15.75 19.54
N ILE A 7 -21.75 15.51 18.28
CA ILE A 7 -22.34 14.49 17.43
C ILE A 7 -21.51 13.22 17.60
N ASN A 8 -22.03 12.32 18.42
CA ASN A 8 -21.57 10.94 18.52
C ASN A 8 -22.57 10.10 17.73
N PHE A 9 -22.09 9.35 16.74
CA PHE A 9 -22.92 8.46 15.92
C PHE A 9 -23.35 7.22 16.72
N SER A 10 -23.99 7.43 17.87
CA SER A 10 -24.60 6.39 18.70
C SER A 10 -25.91 5.93 18.05
N GLY A 11 -26.20 4.62 18.07
CA GLY A 11 -27.40 4.02 17.46
C GLY A 11 -27.16 3.40 16.08
N LEU A 12 -25.89 3.21 15.66
CA LEU A 12 -25.60 2.47 14.41
C LEU A 12 -26.01 0.99 14.51
N ASP A 13 -26.06 0.45 15.72
CA ASP A 13 -26.55 -0.89 16.04
C ASP A 13 -28.04 -1.07 15.72
N ASP A 14 -28.87 -0.03 15.81
CA ASP A 14 -30.27 -0.05 15.38
C ASP A 14 -30.42 -0.37 13.88
N TYR A 15 -29.36 -0.14 13.10
CA TYR A 15 -29.28 -0.43 11.68
C TYR A 15 -28.47 -1.70 11.35
N GLY A 16 -28.06 -2.47 12.38
CA GLY A 16 -27.23 -3.66 12.22
C GLY A 16 -25.79 -3.37 11.80
N ILE A 17 -25.31 -2.13 11.98
CA ILE A 17 -23.94 -1.73 11.62
C ILE A 17 -23.01 -1.95 12.81
N ILE A 18 -21.93 -2.70 12.58
CA ILE A 18 -20.89 -2.93 13.58
C ILE A 18 -19.96 -1.71 13.62
N GLN A 19 -19.76 -1.14 14.81
CA GLN A 19 -18.95 0.05 15.03
C GLN A 19 -17.86 -0.22 16.07
N ASN A 20 -16.69 0.41 15.91
CA ASN A 20 -15.66 0.44 16.94
C ASN A 20 -16.16 1.15 18.20
N ILE A 21 -15.64 0.74 19.36
CA ILE A 21 -15.92 1.40 20.65
C ILE A 21 -15.64 2.90 20.55
N ASN A 22 -16.59 3.71 21.03
CA ASN A 22 -16.54 5.18 21.05
C ASN A 22 -16.39 5.82 19.66
N ASP A 23 -16.91 5.18 18.60
CA ASP A 23 -16.83 5.71 17.23
C ASP A 23 -15.37 6.01 16.81
N LYS A 24 -14.42 5.20 17.32
CA LYS A 24 -13.02 5.35 16.96
C LYS A 24 -12.80 4.92 15.52
N PHE A 25 -12.00 5.70 14.80
CA PHE A 25 -11.64 5.37 13.42
C PHE A 25 -10.85 4.06 13.31
N THR A 26 -9.97 3.83 14.29
CA THR A 26 -9.16 2.62 14.46
C THR A 26 -9.56 1.98 15.78
N GLY A 27 -10.05 0.74 15.75
CA GLY A 27 -10.58 0.07 16.94
C GLY A 27 -10.68 -1.43 16.77
N GLU A 28 -11.42 -2.05 17.67
CA GLU A 28 -11.50 -3.50 17.85
C GLU A 28 -12.34 -4.23 16.79
N LYS A 29 -13.20 -3.52 16.05
CA LYS A 29 -14.01 -4.10 14.97
C LYS A 29 -13.35 -3.96 13.61
N ILE A 30 -12.79 -2.78 13.34
CA ILE A 30 -12.13 -2.48 12.06
C ILE A 30 -10.99 -1.48 12.26
N THR A 31 -9.90 -1.71 11.53
CA THR A 31 -8.78 -0.78 11.41
C THR A 31 -8.31 -0.74 9.96
N ILE A 32 -8.13 0.46 9.43
CA ILE A 32 -7.49 0.70 8.13
C ILE A 32 -6.12 1.36 8.33
N LEU A 33 -5.13 0.83 7.62
CA LEU A 33 -3.77 1.37 7.57
C LEU A 33 -3.57 1.99 6.18
N TYR A 34 -3.44 3.31 6.12
CA TYR A 34 -3.23 4.03 4.88
C TYR A 34 -1.76 4.08 4.52
N ASP A 35 -1.41 3.52 3.35
CA ASP A 35 -0.04 3.47 2.81
C ASP A 35 1.04 3.10 3.84
N PRO A 36 0.85 1.99 4.61
CA PRO A 36 1.68 1.72 5.76
C PRO A 36 3.11 1.27 5.42
N GLY A 37 4.02 1.53 6.34
CA GLY A 37 5.41 1.13 6.23
C GLY A 37 6.17 1.97 5.21
N PHE A 38 6.85 1.30 4.26
CA PHE A 38 7.70 1.99 3.28
C PHE A 38 7.63 1.36 1.90
N PHE A 39 6.41 1.18 1.38
CA PHE A 39 6.22 0.65 0.03
C PHE A 39 6.98 1.49 -1.02
N PRO A 40 7.63 0.84 -2.00
CA PRO A 40 8.16 1.52 -3.18
C PRO A 40 7.09 2.34 -3.87
N ALA A 41 7.36 3.61 -4.15
CA ALA A 41 6.40 4.48 -4.80
C ALA A 41 7.08 5.62 -5.57
N MET A 42 6.53 5.94 -6.74
CA MET A 42 6.91 7.13 -7.50
C MET A 42 6.00 8.28 -7.09
N LEU A 43 6.44 9.09 -6.13
CA LEU A 43 5.72 10.27 -5.67
C LEU A 43 5.95 11.44 -6.64
N SER A 44 5.27 12.56 -6.44
CA SER A 44 5.36 13.73 -7.34
C SER A 44 6.76 14.34 -7.41
N THR A 45 7.54 14.26 -6.33
CA THR A 45 8.85 14.92 -6.22
C THR A 45 10.02 13.96 -6.04
N ASN A 46 9.77 12.69 -5.67
CA ASN A 46 10.82 11.73 -5.37
C ASN A 46 10.39 10.28 -5.54
N LEU A 47 11.39 9.39 -5.55
CA LEU A 47 11.20 7.94 -5.47
C LEU A 47 11.30 7.53 -4.01
N ARG A 48 10.21 7.00 -3.45
CA ARG A 48 10.21 6.37 -2.14
C ARG A 48 10.62 4.91 -2.32
N ASN A 49 11.57 4.45 -1.50
CA ASN A 49 12.09 3.07 -1.54
C ASN A 49 12.37 2.60 -2.97
N ASP A 50 13.10 3.44 -3.73
CA ASP A 50 13.54 3.19 -5.11
C ASP A 50 12.40 3.06 -6.14
N GLY A 51 11.19 3.45 -5.77
CA GLY A 51 10.06 3.70 -6.68
C GLY A 51 9.31 2.46 -7.13
N VAL A 52 10.01 1.36 -7.42
CA VAL A 52 9.46 0.10 -7.94
C VAL A 52 9.87 -1.09 -7.06
N PRO A 53 9.02 -2.12 -6.94
CA PRO A 53 9.23 -3.22 -6.00
C PRO A 53 10.53 -4.01 -6.20
N GLN A 54 10.99 -4.19 -7.44
CA GLN A 54 12.23 -4.92 -7.74
C GLN A 54 13.52 -4.20 -7.32
N GLU A 55 13.48 -2.89 -7.09
CA GLU A 55 14.62 -2.12 -6.56
C GLU A 55 14.45 -1.80 -5.06
N GLY A 56 13.27 -2.00 -4.50
CA GLY A 56 12.94 -1.59 -3.14
C GLY A 56 13.60 -2.45 -2.05
N ASN A 57 13.90 -1.82 -0.92
CA ASN A 57 14.39 -2.53 0.26
C ASN A 57 13.24 -3.12 1.08
N LEU A 58 13.00 -4.43 0.92
CA LEU A 58 11.94 -5.16 1.63
C LEU A 58 12.13 -5.13 3.16
N LYS A 59 13.35 -5.31 3.66
CA LYS A 59 13.63 -5.33 5.10
C LYS A 59 13.27 -3.99 5.76
N LYS A 60 13.62 -2.87 5.10
CA LYS A 60 13.27 -1.52 5.56
C LYS A 60 11.76 -1.31 5.59
N HIS A 61 11.06 -1.76 4.55
CA HIS A 61 9.59 -1.71 4.50
C HIS A 61 8.98 -2.48 5.69
N LEU A 62 9.38 -3.73 5.91
CA LEU A 62 8.81 -4.58 6.97
C LEU A 62 9.03 -4.00 8.37
N ILE A 63 10.22 -3.47 8.66
CA ILE A 63 10.51 -2.82 9.97
C ILE A 63 9.60 -1.61 10.20
N LEU A 64 9.36 -0.80 9.16
CA LEU A 64 8.50 0.39 9.30
C LEU A 64 7.03 0.01 9.36
N PHE A 65 6.62 -0.99 8.58
CA PHE A 65 5.27 -1.53 8.60
C PHE A 65 4.92 -2.11 9.99
N GLU A 66 5.83 -2.90 10.58
CA GLU A 66 5.64 -3.47 11.92
C GLU A 66 5.47 -2.37 12.97
N LYS A 67 6.33 -1.34 12.97
CA LYS A 67 6.19 -0.20 13.88
C LYS A 67 4.86 0.52 13.75
N GLU A 68 4.38 0.68 12.53
CA GLU A 68 3.09 1.32 12.26
C GLU A 68 1.91 0.43 12.68
N LEU A 69 2.03 -0.88 12.45
CA LEU A 69 1.04 -1.85 12.91
C LEU A 69 0.95 -1.85 14.44
N GLU A 70 2.06 -1.90 15.18
CA GLU A 70 2.07 -1.88 16.65
C GLU A 70 1.51 -0.59 17.23
N LYS A 71 1.73 0.54 16.55
CA LYS A 71 1.19 1.84 16.95
C LYS A 71 -0.33 1.91 16.76
N ASN A 72 -0.84 1.40 15.64
CA ASN A 72 -2.25 1.53 15.26
C ASN A 72 -3.11 0.38 15.81
N ILE A 73 -2.52 -0.82 15.97
CA ILE A 73 -3.16 -2.04 16.46
C ILE A 73 -2.32 -2.57 17.64
N PRO A 74 -2.40 -1.93 18.83
CA PRO A 74 -1.59 -2.32 19.97
C PRO A 74 -2.04 -3.64 20.60
N ASP A 75 -3.32 -4.01 20.43
CA ASP A 75 -3.84 -5.29 20.92
C ASP A 75 -3.36 -6.43 20.02
N LYS A 76 -2.46 -7.27 20.55
CA LYS A 76 -1.96 -8.46 19.85
C LYS A 76 -3.04 -9.53 19.64
N ASN A 77 -4.18 -9.45 20.35
CA ASN A 77 -5.34 -10.32 20.18
C ASN A 77 -6.44 -9.68 19.30
N PHE A 78 -6.11 -8.62 18.55
CA PHE A 78 -7.04 -8.00 17.61
C PHE A 78 -7.65 -9.04 16.68
N SER A 79 -8.98 -9.11 16.66
CA SER A 79 -9.78 -10.08 15.90
C SER A 79 -10.80 -9.42 14.98
N GLY A 80 -10.70 -8.09 14.81
CA GLY A 80 -11.49 -7.34 13.85
C GLY A 80 -10.93 -7.44 12.43
N VAL A 81 -11.49 -6.62 11.53
CA VAL A 81 -11.04 -6.53 10.13
C VAL A 81 -9.85 -5.58 10.04
N GLY A 82 -8.71 -6.10 9.58
CA GLY A 82 -7.52 -5.31 9.24
C GLY A 82 -7.46 -5.03 7.74
N VAL A 83 -7.44 -3.75 7.35
CA VAL A 83 -7.36 -3.32 5.96
C VAL A 83 -6.01 -2.63 5.72
N ILE A 84 -5.25 -3.10 4.74
CA ILE A 84 -4.06 -2.43 4.24
C ILE A 84 -4.47 -1.70 2.96
N ASP A 85 -4.44 -0.38 3.01
CA ASP A 85 -4.78 0.45 1.86
C ASP A 85 -3.50 0.93 1.17
N PHE A 86 -3.08 0.17 0.16
CA PHE A 86 -1.91 0.45 -0.67
C PHE A 86 -2.32 0.51 -2.15
N GLU A 87 -2.13 1.67 -2.78
CA GLU A 87 -2.67 1.94 -4.11
C GLU A 87 -1.66 2.52 -5.12
N HIS A 88 -0.38 2.58 -4.77
CA HIS A 88 0.62 3.21 -5.64
C HIS A 88 0.88 2.44 -6.94
N TRP A 89 0.81 1.10 -6.90
CA TRP A 89 0.94 0.24 -8.09
C TRP A 89 0.17 -1.06 -7.89
N ARG A 90 -0.07 -1.79 -8.97
CA ARG A 90 -0.68 -3.13 -8.96
C ARG A 90 0.39 -4.20 -9.10
N PRO A 91 0.26 -5.36 -8.41
CA PRO A 91 1.25 -6.43 -8.50
C PRO A 91 1.28 -7.06 -9.90
N ILE A 92 0.18 -6.98 -10.64
CA ILE A 92 0.10 -7.47 -12.02
C ILE A 92 0.62 -6.39 -12.98
N TRP A 93 1.74 -6.68 -13.66
CA TRP A 93 2.39 -5.77 -14.62
C TRP A 93 1.39 -5.08 -15.57
N ARG A 94 0.52 -5.87 -16.21
CA ARG A 94 -0.44 -5.38 -17.22
C ARG A 94 -1.49 -4.42 -16.64
N GLU A 95 -1.77 -4.48 -15.34
CA GLU A 95 -2.78 -3.67 -14.67
C GLU A 95 -2.28 -2.26 -14.28
N ASN A 96 -0.99 -1.98 -14.48
CA ASN A 96 -0.42 -0.65 -14.29
C ASN A 96 -0.58 0.21 -15.55
N TRP A 97 -1.82 0.57 -15.89
CA TRP A 97 -2.18 1.44 -17.02
C TRP A 97 -2.59 2.84 -16.55
N GLY A 98 -2.79 3.77 -17.50
CA GLY A 98 -3.15 5.16 -17.21
C GLY A 98 -2.06 5.87 -16.39
N ILE A 99 -2.44 6.47 -15.27
CA ILE A 99 -1.50 7.17 -14.37
C ILE A 99 -0.42 6.25 -13.77
N LEU A 100 -0.66 4.93 -13.75
CA LEU A 100 0.28 3.94 -13.22
C LEU A 100 1.30 3.48 -14.27
N ASP A 101 1.16 3.88 -15.55
CA ASP A 101 2.11 3.50 -16.59
C ASP A 101 3.55 3.94 -16.29
N LYS A 102 3.71 5.01 -15.47
CA LYS A 102 5.01 5.47 -14.99
C LYS A 102 5.85 4.37 -14.33
N TYR A 103 5.23 3.42 -13.64
CA TYR A 103 5.93 2.29 -13.01
C TYR A 103 6.47 1.30 -14.05
N ARG A 104 5.72 1.07 -15.13
CA ARG A 104 6.17 0.24 -16.25
C ARG A 104 7.33 0.89 -16.99
N GLN A 105 7.20 2.17 -17.31
CA GLN A 105 8.26 2.92 -18.00
C GLN A 105 9.54 2.98 -17.18
N HIS A 106 9.42 3.21 -15.86
CA HIS A 106 10.57 3.26 -14.97
C HIS A 106 11.27 1.90 -14.87
N SER A 107 10.49 0.82 -14.71
CA SER A 107 11.02 -0.55 -14.68
C SER A 107 11.74 -0.92 -15.97
N ILE A 108 11.17 -0.61 -17.14
CA ILE A 108 11.82 -0.84 -18.45
C ILE A 108 13.11 -0.04 -18.57
N LYS A 109 13.14 1.21 -18.09
CA LYS A 109 14.33 2.05 -18.12
C LYS A 109 15.47 1.41 -17.32
N ILE A 110 15.19 0.96 -16.09
CA ILE A 110 16.17 0.27 -15.24
C ILE A 110 16.75 -0.96 -15.96
N GLU A 111 15.91 -1.78 -16.61
CA GLU A 111 16.38 -2.98 -17.30
C GLU A 111 17.20 -2.68 -18.56
N LYS A 112 16.87 -1.60 -19.29
CA LYS A 112 17.70 -1.14 -20.40
C LYS A 112 19.09 -0.71 -19.93
N GLU A 113 19.15 -0.04 -18.78
CA GLU A 113 20.42 0.39 -18.18
C GLU A 113 21.26 -0.80 -17.69
N LYS A 114 20.62 -1.81 -17.08
CA LYS A 114 21.28 -3.05 -16.62
C LYS A 114 21.69 -3.98 -17.78
N HIS A 115 20.93 -3.96 -18.88
CA HIS A 115 21.14 -4.85 -20.02
C HIS A 115 21.12 -4.11 -21.39
N PRO A 116 22.18 -3.34 -21.71
CA PRO A 116 22.20 -2.46 -22.90
C PRO A 116 22.04 -3.18 -24.25
N PHE A 117 22.37 -4.47 -24.32
CA PHE A 117 22.34 -5.28 -25.55
C PHE A 117 21.07 -6.11 -25.70
N TRP A 118 20.17 -6.10 -24.72
CA TRP A 118 18.93 -6.86 -24.82
C TRP A 118 17.98 -6.24 -25.85
N SER A 119 17.33 -7.11 -26.62
CA SER A 119 16.27 -6.67 -27.52
C SER A 119 15.07 -6.16 -26.72
N LYS A 120 14.24 -5.31 -27.33
CA LYS A 120 12.99 -4.84 -26.73
C LYS A 120 12.11 -5.99 -26.24
N SER A 121 11.99 -7.05 -27.06
CA SER A 121 11.21 -8.24 -26.70
C SER A 121 11.79 -8.98 -25.50
N ALA A 122 13.12 -9.10 -25.39
CA ALA A 122 13.76 -9.72 -24.24
C ALA A 122 13.47 -8.97 -22.94
N ILE A 123 13.50 -7.63 -22.98
CA ILE A 123 13.16 -6.77 -21.84
C ILE A 123 11.68 -6.93 -21.47
N GLU A 124 10.77 -6.89 -22.44
CA GLU A 124 9.33 -7.05 -22.20
C GLU A 124 8.98 -8.44 -21.63
N ASN A 125 9.62 -9.50 -22.15
CA ASN A 125 9.43 -10.86 -21.65
C ASN A 125 9.85 -11.04 -20.19
N ARG A 126 10.85 -10.28 -19.71
CA ARG A 126 11.23 -10.29 -18.29
C ARG A 126 10.08 -9.84 -17.39
N PHE A 127 9.26 -8.89 -17.84
CA PHE A 127 8.15 -8.35 -17.05
C PHE A 127 6.84 -9.14 -17.21
N LEU A 128 6.68 -9.91 -18.29
CA LEU A 128 5.51 -10.77 -18.50
C LEU A 128 5.45 -11.96 -17.54
N LEU A 129 6.58 -12.32 -16.92
CA LEU A 129 6.69 -13.41 -15.95
C LEU A 129 6.73 -12.93 -14.49
N LEU A 130 6.76 -11.61 -14.27
CA LEU A 130 6.82 -11.04 -12.93
C LEU A 130 5.42 -10.58 -12.51
N CYS A 131 4.85 -11.29 -11.55
CA CYS A 131 4.06 -10.63 -10.52
C CYS A 131 5.06 -9.84 -9.67
N PHE A 132 4.90 -8.52 -9.61
CA PHE A 132 5.68 -7.66 -8.74
C PHE A 132 5.48 -8.00 -7.26
#